data_AF-A0A834PY53-F1
#
_entry.id   AF-A0A834PY53-F1
#
_cell.length_a   1.000
_cell.length_b   1.000
_cell.length_c   1.000
_cell.angle_alpha   90.00
_cell.angle_beta   90.00
_cell.angle_gamma   90.00
#
_symmetry.space_group_name_H-M   'P 1'
#
loop_
_entity.id
_entity.type
_entity.pdbx_description
1 polymer ?
#
loop_
_entity_poly.entity_id
_entity_poly.type
_entity_poly.pdbx_seq_one_letter_code
_entity_poly.pdbx_strand_id
1 'polypeptide(L)'
;MPHPWAQPASGSEHRRGAEGLAGPRLALSQLSGPRYSLTLWQGASDPVSVDDLLYIRDNTATHQVYYDLFEPVLSQFKQQALNATRKRMYYTGSSLIPVLQPPAGDGLGVEWLLPEVQGNGRTAVITLPDREGVILLDVGLQGTAAGDPVPIVRAPGSAALTLESCLLQLATRPGRWGLHVHIVEPAALRPSLAILAHLSALGHLPRPVWVGATISYGSFVVPGHTAGKEFLKAVAEVFPHVTVAPSWPEEMLGSGYGERLLMDMLELCQGLWQPVSFQLQAGPLDQSMVGAVARLLAASPRATVTVQHSPTGSSCTAVWAGLLAASGVDRTRVYCRPPQGYHKDSWADVGRN
;
A
#
# COMPACT_ATOMS: atom_id res chain seq x y z
N MET A 1 27.11 20.87 -46.38
CA MET A 1 25.95 20.41 -47.18
C MET A 1 25.35 19.22 -46.43
N PRO A 2 24.19 19.36 -45.77
CA PRO A 2 23.73 18.44 -44.72
C PRO A 2 22.80 17.31 -45.21
N HIS A 3 22.67 16.31 -44.34
CA HIS A 3 21.99 15.02 -44.43
C HIS A 3 20.45 15.06 -44.55
N PRO A 4 19.81 14.00 -45.12
CA PRO A 4 18.37 13.82 -45.11
C PRO A 4 17.94 12.73 -44.11
N TRP A 5 17.27 13.14 -43.03
CA TRP A 5 16.31 12.30 -42.31
C TRP A 5 15.09 13.16 -42.03
N ALA A 6 13.98 12.90 -42.73
CA ALA A 6 12.66 13.41 -42.36
C ALA A 6 11.57 12.55 -43.02
N GLN A 7 10.95 11.67 -42.26
CA GLN A 7 9.52 11.41 -42.36
C GLN A 7 8.94 11.40 -40.94
N PRO A 8 7.84 12.13 -40.67
CA PRO A 8 7.30 12.26 -39.33
C PRO A 8 6.39 11.08 -38.99
N ALA A 9 6.63 10.44 -37.84
CA ALA A 9 5.66 9.57 -37.22
C ALA A 9 4.60 10.43 -36.52
N SER A 10 3.34 10.32 -36.95
CA SER A 10 2.19 10.94 -36.32
C SER A 10 1.91 10.28 -34.97
N GLY A 11 2.44 10.86 -33.90
CA GLY A 11 2.05 10.56 -32.52
C GLY A 11 1.09 11.62 -32.01
N SER A 12 -0.10 11.20 -31.59
CA SER A 12 -1.13 12.06 -31.00
C SER A 12 -0.63 12.77 -29.74
N GLU A 13 -0.38 14.08 -29.83
CA GLU A 13 -0.22 14.98 -28.69
C GLU A 13 -1.54 15.04 -27.90
N HIS A 14 -1.52 14.63 -26.63
CA HIS A 14 -2.51 15.06 -25.65
C HIS A 14 -1.86 16.11 -24.76
N ARG A 15 -1.92 17.38 -25.19
CA ARG A 15 -1.69 18.52 -24.32
C ARG A 15 -2.87 18.65 -23.36
N ARG A 16 -2.62 18.49 -22.06
CA ARG A 16 -3.46 19.10 -21.03
C ARG A 16 -2.57 19.73 -19.98
N GLY A 17 -2.43 21.05 -20.08
CA GLY A 17 -2.04 21.87 -18.94
C GLY A 17 -3.18 21.83 -17.92
N ALA A 18 -2.85 21.47 -16.69
CA ALA A 18 -3.71 21.63 -15.54
C ALA A 18 -2.83 22.13 -14.39
N GLU A 19 -3.11 23.35 -13.95
CA GLU A 19 -2.46 24.06 -12.85
C GLU A 19 -2.51 23.25 -11.54
N GLY A 20 -1.44 23.36 -10.75
CA GLY A 20 -1.41 23.11 -9.30
C GLY A 20 -1.64 21.68 -8.83
N LEU A 21 -0.57 20.99 -8.39
CA LEU A 21 -0.58 19.74 -7.59
C LEU A 21 -1.24 18.47 -8.18
N ALA A 22 -2.11 18.58 -9.19
CA ALA A 22 -2.77 17.45 -9.84
C ALA A 22 -1.88 16.72 -10.86
N GLY A 23 -1.00 17.46 -11.57
CA GLY A 23 -0.10 16.93 -12.59
C GLY A 23 0.85 15.83 -12.09
N PRO A 24 1.62 16.06 -11.01
CA PRO A 24 2.56 15.05 -10.49
C PRO A 24 1.86 13.77 -10.05
N ARG A 25 0.69 13.90 -9.40
CA ARG A 25 -0.10 12.74 -8.92
C ARG A 25 -0.61 11.86 -10.05
N LEU A 26 -1.00 12.47 -11.17
CA LEU A 26 -1.42 11.76 -12.39
C LEU A 26 -0.25 11.11 -13.12
N ALA A 27 0.92 11.73 -13.15
CA ALA A 27 2.12 11.13 -13.73
C ALA A 27 2.59 9.89 -12.94
N LEU A 28 2.52 9.97 -11.60
CA LEU A 28 2.90 8.88 -10.70
C LEU A 28 2.00 7.66 -10.80
N SER A 29 0.71 7.83 -11.09
CA SER A 29 -0.21 6.69 -11.24
C SER A 29 0.09 5.86 -12.50
N GLN A 30 0.77 6.43 -13.50
CA GLN A 30 1.09 5.77 -14.76
C GLN A 30 2.41 4.98 -14.73
N LEU A 31 3.27 5.19 -13.73
CA LEU A 31 4.52 4.42 -13.57
C LEU A 31 4.24 3.06 -12.95
N SER A 32 3.79 2.15 -13.81
CA SER A 32 3.39 0.81 -13.42
C SER A 32 4.20 -0.22 -14.16
N GLY A 33 5.49 -0.40 -13.86
CA GLY A 33 6.18 -1.66 -14.10
C GLY A 33 7.70 -1.61 -14.28
N PRO A 34 8.39 -2.77 -14.15
CA PRO A 34 9.87 -2.85 -14.20
C PRO A 34 10.46 -2.53 -15.57
N ARG A 35 9.63 -2.45 -16.62
CA ARG A 35 10.04 -2.14 -18.00
C ARG A 35 9.79 -0.69 -18.41
N TYR A 36 9.22 0.12 -17.52
CA TYR A 36 8.87 1.50 -17.79
C TYR A 36 9.75 2.42 -16.97
N SER A 37 10.24 3.48 -17.60
CA SER A 37 10.94 4.58 -16.95
C SER A 37 10.20 5.88 -17.20
N LEU A 38 10.28 6.80 -16.24
CA LEU A 38 9.86 8.19 -16.38
C LEU A 38 11.07 9.01 -16.80
N THR A 39 10.95 9.80 -17.85
CA THR A 39 11.91 10.87 -18.13
C THR A 39 11.21 12.20 -17.94
N LEU A 40 11.65 12.96 -16.94
CA LEU A 40 11.21 14.33 -16.72
C LEU A 40 12.14 15.26 -17.48
N TRP A 41 11.63 15.88 -18.54
CA TRP A 41 12.39 16.82 -19.37
C TRP A 41 11.80 18.22 -19.23
N GLN A 42 12.67 19.23 -19.29
CA GLN A 42 12.30 20.64 -19.15
C GLN A 42 12.29 21.35 -20.51
N GLY A 43 11.17 21.95 -20.90
CA GLY A 43 11.13 22.91 -22.00
C GLY A 43 11.73 24.26 -21.63
N ALA A 44 12.20 25.02 -22.62
CA ALA A 44 12.91 26.29 -22.41
C ALA A 44 12.11 27.37 -21.65
N SER A 45 10.79 27.25 -21.60
CA SER A 45 9.89 28.20 -20.92
C SER A 45 9.04 27.54 -19.83
N ASP A 46 9.32 26.28 -19.51
CA ASP A 46 8.52 25.55 -18.54
C ASP A 46 8.99 25.89 -17.11
N PRO A 47 8.09 26.38 -16.25
CA PRO A 47 8.40 26.54 -14.85
C PRO A 47 8.53 25.14 -14.21
N VAL A 48 9.72 24.81 -13.71
CA VAL A 48 9.97 23.54 -13.00
C VAL A 48 10.27 23.83 -11.54
N SER A 49 9.42 23.31 -10.65
CA SER A 49 9.61 23.39 -9.21
C SER A 49 10.51 22.26 -8.70
N VAL A 50 11.52 22.59 -7.90
CA VAL A 50 12.36 21.58 -7.22
C VAL A 50 11.52 20.72 -6.27
N ASP A 51 10.49 21.29 -5.63
CA ASP A 51 9.61 20.55 -4.72
C ASP A 51 8.78 19.50 -5.46
N ASP A 52 8.30 19.80 -6.68
CA ASP A 52 7.57 18.83 -7.50
C ASP A 52 8.47 17.67 -7.94
N LEU A 53 9.73 17.96 -8.28
CA LEU A 53 10.72 16.93 -8.61
C LEU A 53 11.03 16.04 -7.41
N LEU A 54 11.18 16.63 -6.22
CA LEU A 54 11.40 15.88 -4.98
C LEU A 54 10.18 15.05 -4.60
N TYR A 55 8.97 15.58 -4.83
CA TYR A 55 7.73 14.84 -4.63
C TYR A 55 7.66 13.62 -5.55
N ILE A 56 7.97 13.77 -6.84
CA ILE A 56 8.02 12.63 -7.77
C ILE A 56 9.08 11.62 -7.32
N ARG A 57 10.28 12.09 -6.98
CA ARG A 57 11.38 11.25 -6.51
C ARG A 57 11.02 10.46 -5.26
N ASP A 58 10.36 11.08 -4.28
CA ASP A 58 10.01 10.45 -3.00
C ASP A 58 8.96 9.36 -3.19
N ASN A 59 8.12 9.46 -4.22
CA ASN A 59 7.01 8.52 -4.46
C ASN A 59 7.27 7.51 -5.58
N THR A 60 8.49 7.44 -6.11
CA THR A 60 8.89 6.51 -7.19
C THR A 60 10.12 5.70 -6.82
N ALA A 61 10.30 4.58 -7.51
CA ALA A 61 11.57 3.88 -7.47
C ALA A 61 12.63 4.75 -8.17
N THR A 62 13.66 5.18 -7.43
CA THR A 62 14.64 6.17 -7.91
C THR A 62 15.40 5.74 -9.16
N HIS A 63 15.54 4.44 -9.42
CA HIS A 63 16.18 3.89 -10.61
C HIS A 63 15.30 3.95 -11.87
N GLN A 64 14.01 4.27 -11.74
CA GLN A 64 13.07 4.34 -12.86
C GLN A 64 12.84 5.78 -13.34
N VAL A 65 13.40 6.79 -12.67
CA VAL A 65 13.20 8.20 -13.03
C VAL A 65 14.50 8.84 -13.50
N TYR A 66 14.49 9.32 -14.73
CA TYR A 66 15.54 10.08 -15.38
C TYR A 66 15.14 11.55 -15.46
N TYR A 67 16.12 12.45 -15.36
CA TYR A 67 15.93 13.89 -15.30
C TYR A 67 16.77 14.55 -16.40
N ASP A 68 16.11 15.20 -17.33
CA ASP A 68 16.70 16.03 -18.39
C ASP A 68 16.31 17.50 -18.13
N LEU A 69 17.02 18.12 -17.18
CA LEU A 69 16.68 19.42 -16.64
C LEU A 69 17.83 20.41 -16.87
N PHE A 70 17.49 21.67 -17.12
CA PHE A 70 18.49 22.72 -17.27
C PHE A 70 19.04 23.17 -15.92
N GLU A 71 20.24 23.76 -15.95
CA GLU A 71 20.77 24.47 -14.79
C GLU A 71 20.07 25.83 -14.63
N PRO A 72 19.88 26.34 -13.39
CA PRO A 72 20.41 25.80 -12.12
C PRO A 72 19.50 24.77 -11.42
N VAL A 73 18.34 24.44 -12.00
CA VAL A 73 17.31 23.60 -11.36
C VAL A 73 17.85 22.20 -11.04
N LEU A 74 18.61 21.61 -11.97
CA LEU A 74 19.20 20.29 -11.80
C LEU A 74 20.15 20.22 -10.59
N SER A 75 21.05 21.19 -10.44
CA SER A 75 21.98 21.24 -9.31
C SER A 75 21.27 21.43 -7.98
N GLN A 76 20.28 22.33 -7.92
CA GLN A 76 19.47 22.54 -6.71
C GLN A 76 18.70 21.27 -6.32
N PHE A 77 18.07 20.61 -7.30
CA PHE A 77 17.37 19.35 -7.09
C PHE A 77 18.31 18.27 -6.54
N LYS A 78 19.49 18.06 -7.13
CA LYS A 78 20.49 17.08 -6.66
C LYS A 78 20.92 17.36 -5.23
N GLN A 79 21.21 18.61 -4.90
CA GLN A 79 21.63 19.00 -3.55
C GLN A 79 20.56 18.65 -2.50
N GLN A 80 19.28 18.94 -2.79
CA GLN A 80 18.19 18.59 -1.86
C GLN A 80 17.86 17.10 -1.86
N ALA A 81 17.97 16.41 -2.99
CA ALA A 81 17.72 14.98 -3.11
C ALA A 81 18.74 14.12 -2.35
N LEU A 82 19.98 14.60 -2.22
CA LEU A 82 21.06 13.95 -1.48
C LEU A 82 21.10 14.33 0.00
N ASN A 83 20.31 15.33 0.41
CA ASN A 83 20.24 15.73 1.82
C ASN A 83 19.50 14.67 2.65
N ALA A 84 20.24 13.93 3.47
CA ALA A 84 19.71 12.85 4.31
C ALA A 84 18.78 13.34 5.44
N THR A 85 18.86 14.62 5.82
CA THR A 85 18.02 15.20 6.88
C THR A 85 16.73 15.85 6.33
N ARG A 86 16.56 15.87 5.00
CA ARG A 86 15.36 16.43 4.36
C ARG A 86 14.12 15.60 4.72
N LYS A 87 13.05 16.30 5.10
CA LYS A 87 11.72 15.70 5.23
C LYS A 87 11.20 15.25 3.86
N ARG A 88 11.01 13.94 3.69
CA ARG A 88 10.44 13.36 2.47
C ARG A 88 8.93 13.62 2.37
N MET A 89 8.45 13.80 1.15
CA MET A 89 7.07 14.13 0.83
C MET A 89 6.36 12.92 0.22
N TYR A 90 5.57 12.21 1.02
CA TYR A 90 4.77 11.09 0.53
C TYR A 90 3.29 11.45 0.46
N TYR A 91 2.56 10.75 -0.40
CA TYR A 91 1.10 10.78 -0.40
C TYR A 91 0.52 9.40 -0.13
N THR A 92 -0.79 9.37 0.12
CA THR A 92 -1.53 8.20 0.59
C THR A 92 -1.56 7.03 -0.39
N GLY A 93 -1.41 7.28 -1.70
CA GLY A 93 -1.38 6.23 -2.72
C GLY A 93 0.03 5.85 -3.18
N SER A 94 1.06 6.28 -2.46
CA SER A 94 2.46 5.95 -2.76
C SER A 94 2.77 4.49 -2.46
N SER A 95 3.83 3.97 -3.09
CA SER A 95 4.30 2.60 -2.83
C SER A 95 5.00 2.51 -1.47
N LEU A 96 4.88 1.37 -0.79
CA LEU A 96 5.67 1.11 0.41
C LEU A 96 7.16 0.92 0.11
N ILE A 97 7.54 0.57 -1.13
CA ILE A 97 8.93 0.31 -1.54
C ILE A 97 9.84 1.51 -1.23
N PRO A 98 9.63 2.73 -1.76
CA PRO A 98 10.51 3.88 -1.48
C PRO A 98 10.54 4.30 0.01
N VAL A 99 9.51 3.90 0.78
CA VAL A 99 9.39 4.23 2.20
C VAL A 99 10.14 3.23 3.08
N LEU A 100 9.94 1.93 2.84
CA LEU A 100 10.31 0.86 3.78
C LEU A 100 11.35 -0.12 3.23
N GLN A 101 11.56 -0.18 1.92
CA GLN A 101 12.59 -1.04 1.33
C GLN A 101 13.83 -0.20 0.99
N PRO A 102 15.02 -0.52 1.54
CA PRO A 102 16.26 0.07 1.06
C PRO A 102 16.53 -0.35 -0.41
N PRO A 103 17.41 0.36 -1.14
CA PRO A 103 17.84 -0.09 -2.47
C PRO A 103 18.36 -1.53 -2.42
N ALA A 104 17.85 -2.42 -3.29
CA ALA A 104 18.10 -3.87 -3.28
C ALA A 104 17.60 -4.64 -2.03
N GLY A 105 16.75 -4.00 -1.22
CA GLY A 105 16.05 -4.65 -0.10
C GLY A 105 14.95 -5.61 -0.56
N ASP A 106 14.50 -6.44 0.37
CA ASP A 106 13.40 -7.38 0.16
C ASP A 106 12.14 -6.97 0.97
N GLY A 107 10.97 -7.43 0.53
CA GLY A 107 9.72 -7.27 1.25
C GLY A 107 9.64 -8.10 2.54
N LEU A 108 10.62 -8.99 2.78
CA LEU A 108 10.78 -9.73 4.05
C LEU A 108 11.28 -8.84 5.19
N GLY A 109 12.01 -7.77 4.87
CA GLY A 109 12.52 -6.82 5.86
C GLY A 109 11.49 -5.81 6.35
N VAL A 110 10.27 -5.80 5.80
CA VAL A 110 9.21 -4.89 6.24
C VAL A 110 8.61 -5.39 7.55
N GLU A 111 8.76 -4.60 8.61
CA GLU A 111 8.11 -4.88 9.88
C GLU A 111 6.65 -4.47 9.86
N TRP A 112 5.82 -5.23 10.59
CA TRP A 112 4.38 -5.00 10.74
C TRP A 112 4.09 -4.70 12.21
N LEU A 113 3.79 -3.45 12.51
CA LEU A 113 3.67 -2.93 13.87
C LEU A 113 2.20 -2.92 14.29
N LEU A 114 1.91 -3.49 15.45
CA LEU A 114 0.59 -3.48 16.06
C LEU A 114 0.58 -2.45 17.19
N PRO A 115 -0.31 -1.44 17.14
CA PRO A 115 -0.41 -0.46 18.21
C PRO A 115 -1.05 -1.06 19.45
N GLU A 116 -0.49 -0.72 20.59
CA GLU A 116 -1.14 -0.90 21.88
C GLU A 116 -1.82 0.40 22.27
N VAL A 117 -3.04 0.32 22.78
CA VAL A 117 -3.74 1.50 23.30
C VAL A 117 -3.75 1.43 24.82
N GLN A 118 -3.18 2.44 25.47
CA GLN A 118 -3.15 2.55 26.93
C GLN A 118 -4.05 3.71 27.38
N GLY A 119 -4.66 3.59 28.56
CA GLY A 119 -5.56 4.61 29.13
C GLY A 119 -7.04 4.39 28.78
N ASN A 120 -7.89 5.40 28.98
CA ASN A 120 -9.34 5.31 28.69
C ASN A 120 -9.91 6.60 28.08
N GLY A 121 -10.87 6.46 27.18
CA GLY A 121 -11.57 7.58 26.57
C GLY A 121 -10.63 8.59 25.90
N ARG A 122 -10.73 9.88 26.28
CA ARG A 122 -9.96 10.98 25.69
C ARG A 122 -8.47 11.01 26.05
N THR A 123 -8.04 10.27 27.07
CA THR A 123 -6.64 10.19 27.49
C THR A 123 -5.93 8.97 26.91
N ALA A 124 -6.59 8.21 26.04
CA ALA A 124 -6.01 7.02 25.43
C ALA A 124 -4.85 7.39 24.49
N VAL A 125 -3.70 6.76 24.70
CA VAL A 125 -2.46 6.99 23.94
C VAL A 125 -2.06 5.71 23.22
N ILE A 126 -1.58 5.87 21.98
CA ILE A 126 -0.99 4.78 21.21
C ILE A 126 0.47 4.61 21.57
N THR A 127 0.83 3.41 21.98
CA THR A 127 2.20 2.94 22.11
C THR A 127 2.54 1.97 20.98
N LEU A 128 3.74 2.16 20.41
CA LEU A 128 4.28 1.36 19.32
C LEU A 128 5.80 1.25 19.54
N PRO A 129 6.42 0.09 19.24
CA PRO A 129 7.86 -0.06 19.33
C PRO A 129 8.57 0.99 18.46
N ASP A 130 9.73 1.49 18.88
CA ASP A 130 10.51 2.50 18.14
C ASP A 130 11.22 1.87 16.93
N ARG A 131 10.43 1.49 15.93
CA ARG A 131 10.86 0.84 14.70
C ARG A 131 10.11 1.43 13.50
N GLU A 132 10.64 1.15 12.32
CA GLU A 132 10.08 1.53 11.01
C GLU A 132 9.32 0.35 10.41
N GLY A 133 8.20 0.61 9.74
CA GLY A 133 7.37 -0.48 9.21
C GLY A 133 5.96 -0.04 8.82
N VAL A 134 5.06 -1.01 8.64
CA VAL A 134 3.64 -0.73 8.41
C VAL A 134 2.88 -0.86 9.72
N ILE A 135 2.17 0.20 10.10
CA ILE A 135 1.30 0.19 11.27
C ILE A 135 -0.05 -0.39 10.86
N LEU A 136 -0.48 -1.43 11.56
CA LEU A 136 -1.73 -2.14 11.29
C LEU A 136 -2.84 -1.63 12.21
N LEU A 137 -3.92 -1.12 11.62
CA LEU A 137 -5.10 -0.65 12.32
C LEU A 137 -6.31 -1.48 11.90
N ASP A 138 -6.80 -2.32 12.81
CA ASP A 138 -8.09 -2.99 12.63
C ASP A 138 -9.21 -2.03 13.05
N VAL A 139 -10.12 -1.70 12.15
CA VAL A 139 -11.15 -0.68 12.37
C VAL A 139 -12.54 -1.30 12.37
N GLY A 140 -13.28 -1.03 13.45
CA GLY A 140 -14.71 -1.29 13.54
C GLY A 140 -15.48 -0.03 13.90
N LEU A 141 -16.76 -0.18 14.26
CA LEU A 141 -17.58 0.90 14.76
C LEU A 141 -17.86 0.78 16.25
N GLN A 142 -17.94 1.92 16.91
CA GLN A 142 -18.57 2.05 18.21
C GLN A 142 -19.94 2.70 18.02
N GLY A 143 -21.00 1.93 18.26
CA GLY A 143 -22.37 2.44 18.30
C GLY A 143 -22.60 3.21 19.60
N THR A 144 -22.97 4.48 19.50
CA THR A 144 -23.57 5.20 20.63
C THR A 144 -25.08 5.17 20.46
N ALA A 145 -25.83 4.91 21.53
CA ALA A 145 -27.28 4.65 21.49
C ALA A 145 -28.14 5.81 20.91
N ALA A 146 -27.53 6.96 20.59
CA ALA A 146 -28.21 8.15 20.07
C ALA A 146 -27.34 8.99 19.10
N GLY A 147 -26.20 8.49 18.60
CA GLY A 147 -25.26 9.28 17.80
C GLY A 147 -24.72 8.55 16.57
N ASP A 148 -24.07 9.31 15.69
CA ASP A 148 -23.42 8.76 14.50
C ASP A 148 -22.34 7.73 14.89
N PRO A 149 -22.25 6.60 14.16
CA PRO A 149 -21.27 5.56 14.46
C PRO A 149 -19.85 6.10 14.27
N VAL A 150 -19.02 5.94 15.30
CA VAL A 150 -17.64 6.45 15.29
C VAL A 150 -16.67 5.30 14.99
N PRO A 151 -15.80 5.42 13.97
CA PRO A 151 -14.72 4.47 13.71
C PRO A 151 -13.73 4.41 14.87
N ILE A 152 -13.47 3.19 15.35
CA ILE A 152 -12.51 2.93 16.43
C ILE A 152 -11.47 1.90 16.00
N VAL A 153 -10.25 2.06 16.51
CA VAL A 153 -9.19 1.07 16.37
C VAL A 153 -9.41 -0.03 17.41
N ARG A 154 -9.45 -1.27 16.94
CA ARG A 154 -9.51 -2.48 17.74
C ARG A 154 -8.09 -2.91 18.09
N ALA A 155 -7.74 -2.83 19.36
CA ALA A 155 -6.54 -3.44 19.88
C ALA A 155 -6.91 -4.44 20.99
N PRO A 156 -6.32 -5.65 21.02
CA PRO A 156 -6.63 -6.67 22.02
C PRO A 156 -6.37 -6.14 23.44
N GLY A 157 -7.37 -6.23 24.32
CA GLY A 157 -7.24 -5.89 25.74
C GLY A 157 -7.14 -4.39 26.05
N SER A 158 -7.31 -3.50 25.08
CA SER A 158 -7.15 -2.05 25.26
C SER A 158 -8.46 -1.27 25.19
N ALA A 159 -8.45 -0.03 25.68
CA ALA A 159 -9.57 0.89 25.52
C ALA A 159 -9.85 1.22 24.04
N ALA A 160 -11.10 1.53 23.72
CA ALA A 160 -11.49 2.01 22.41
C ALA A 160 -10.90 3.40 22.14
N LEU A 161 -10.10 3.52 21.08
CA LEU A 161 -9.56 4.78 20.59
C LEU A 161 -10.17 5.09 19.22
N THR A 162 -10.61 6.33 19.02
CA THR A 162 -11.16 6.74 17.72
C THR A 162 -10.07 6.70 16.66
N LEU A 163 -10.44 6.33 15.43
CA LEU A 163 -9.51 6.32 14.30
C LEU A 163 -8.87 7.70 14.09
N GLU A 164 -9.64 8.78 14.26
CA GLU A 164 -9.13 10.15 14.13
C GLU A 164 -8.05 10.47 15.17
N SER A 165 -8.30 10.20 16.46
CA SER A 165 -7.33 10.43 17.52
C SER A 165 -6.07 9.60 17.32
N CYS A 166 -6.24 8.33 16.90
CA CYS A 166 -5.15 7.46 16.52
C CYS A 166 -4.26 8.09 15.43
N LEU A 167 -4.86 8.54 14.34
CA LEU A 167 -4.13 9.10 13.21
C LEU A 167 -3.44 10.42 13.54
N LEU A 168 -4.07 11.28 14.35
CA LEU A 168 -3.46 12.52 14.83
C LEU A 168 -2.23 12.26 15.71
N GLN A 169 -2.28 11.26 16.58
CA GLN A 169 -1.11 10.85 17.37
C GLN A 169 0.00 10.33 16.46
N LEU A 170 -0.32 9.47 15.50
CA LEU A 170 0.64 8.94 14.52
C LEU A 170 1.25 10.03 13.63
N ALA A 171 0.51 11.08 13.29
CA ALA A 171 1.00 12.18 12.44
C ALA A 171 2.21 12.92 13.04
N THR A 172 2.34 12.90 14.38
CA THR A 172 3.48 13.52 15.09
C THR A 172 4.71 12.62 15.16
N ARG A 173 4.57 11.34 14.79
CA ARG A 173 5.62 10.33 14.98
C ARG A 173 6.73 10.46 13.92
N PRO A 174 8.02 10.53 14.33
CA PRO A 174 9.14 10.49 13.40
C PRO A 174 9.35 9.10 12.79
N GLY A 175 10.26 8.98 11.83
CA GLY A 175 10.65 7.70 11.19
C GLY A 175 9.91 7.41 9.88
N ARG A 176 10.22 6.25 9.27
CA ARG A 176 9.57 5.77 8.04
C ARG A 176 8.50 4.73 8.38
N TRP A 177 7.26 5.06 8.06
CA TRP A 177 6.15 4.13 8.27
C TRP A 177 5.08 4.26 7.19
N GLY A 178 4.37 3.17 6.95
CA GLY A 178 3.12 3.12 6.19
C GLY A 178 1.95 2.78 7.10
N LEU A 179 0.73 2.97 6.62
CA LEU A 179 -0.49 2.63 7.35
C LEU A 179 -1.27 1.56 6.61
N HIS A 180 -1.74 0.55 7.32
CA HIS A 180 -2.72 -0.41 6.79
C HIS A 180 -3.97 -0.37 7.67
N VAL A 181 -5.02 0.24 7.14
CA VAL A 181 -6.34 0.35 7.78
C VAL A 181 -7.19 -0.81 7.28
N HIS A 182 -7.36 -1.83 8.10
CA HIS A 182 -8.18 -3.00 7.79
C HIS A 182 -9.60 -2.81 8.34
N ILE A 183 -10.59 -2.78 7.46
CA ILE A 183 -12.00 -2.64 7.82
C ILE A 183 -12.53 -4.00 8.25
N VAL A 184 -12.75 -4.15 9.56
CA VAL A 184 -13.28 -5.38 10.17
C VAL A 184 -14.79 -5.43 10.06
N GLU A 185 -15.47 -4.30 10.29
CA GLU A 185 -16.93 -4.20 10.18
C GLU A 185 -17.31 -3.45 8.91
N PRO A 186 -18.15 -4.02 8.01
CA PRO A 186 -18.49 -3.38 6.74
C PRO A 186 -19.07 -1.96 6.90
N ALA A 187 -19.86 -1.72 7.96
CA ALA A 187 -20.44 -0.42 8.24
C ALA A 187 -19.38 0.65 8.60
N ALA A 188 -18.18 0.26 9.04
CA ALA A 188 -17.09 1.19 9.33
C ALA A 188 -16.43 1.77 8.07
N LEU A 189 -16.64 1.17 6.89
CA LEU A 189 -15.93 1.50 5.66
C LEU A 189 -16.01 2.99 5.31
N ARG A 190 -17.21 3.49 5.00
CA ARG A 190 -17.39 4.88 4.54
C ARG A 190 -17.00 5.92 5.61
N PRO A 191 -17.39 5.77 6.89
CA PRO A 191 -16.94 6.67 7.94
C PRO A 191 -15.41 6.71 8.09
N SER A 192 -14.74 5.56 8.00
CA SER A 192 -13.26 5.49 8.08
C SER A 192 -12.60 6.18 6.89
N LEU A 193 -13.10 5.96 5.69
CA LEU A 193 -12.62 6.65 4.48
C LEU A 193 -12.82 8.16 4.56
N ALA A 194 -13.92 8.64 5.14
CA ALA A 194 -14.17 10.06 5.33
C ALA A 194 -13.17 10.71 6.30
N ILE A 195 -12.83 10.03 7.41
CA ILE A 195 -11.78 10.48 8.34
C ILE A 195 -10.42 10.53 7.64
N LEU A 196 -10.07 9.48 6.88
CA LEU A 196 -8.81 9.44 6.12
C LEU A 196 -8.73 10.58 5.10
N ALA A 197 -9.81 10.84 4.36
CA ALA A 197 -9.90 11.93 3.40
C ALA A 197 -9.74 13.30 4.09
N HIS A 198 -10.44 13.51 5.21
CA HIS A 198 -10.36 14.74 5.99
C HIS A 198 -8.94 15.01 6.49
N LEU A 199 -8.32 14.03 7.17
CA LEU A 199 -6.97 14.18 7.72
C LEU A 199 -5.91 14.28 6.61
N SER A 200 -6.12 13.62 5.46
CA SER A 200 -5.25 13.80 4.31
C SER A 200 -5.32 15.22 3.75
N ALA A 201 -6.51 15.81 3.64
CA ALA A 201 -6.70 17.18 3.19
C ALA A 201 -6.05 18.21 4.14
N LEU A 202 -6.03 17.91 5.45
CA LEU A 202 -5.33 18.71 6.46
C LEU A 202 -3.81 18.47 6.51
N GLY A 203 -3.26 17.56 5.69
CA GLY A 203 -1.83 17.25 5.67
C GLY A 203 -1.35 16.38 6.84
N HIS A 204 -2.26 15.73 7.58
CA HIS A 204 -1.94 14.84 8.70
C HIS A 204 -1.62 13.40 8.26
N LEU A 205 -1.75 13.06 6.97
CA LEU A 205 -1.41 11.75 6.41
C LEU A 205 -0.38 11.82 5.26
N PRO A 206 0.84 12.35 5.48
CA PRO A 206 1.87 12.43 4.44
C PRO A 206 2.63 11.09 4.30
N ARG A 207 1.92 9.97 4.22
CA ARG A 207 2.44 8.59 4.25
C ARG A 207 1.60 7.67 3.35
N PRO A 208 2.17 6.56 2.84
CA PRO A 208 1.38 5.54 2.17
C PRO A 208 0.27 5.00 3.09
N VAL A 209 -0.94 4.88 2.54
CA VAL A 209 -2.10 4.32 3.21
C VAL A 209 -2.65 3.18 2.37
N TRP A 210 -2.77 2.02 3.01
CA TRP A 210 -3.43 0.84 2.50
C TRP A 210 -4.79 0.72 3.18
N VAL A 211 -5.84 0.53 2.39
CA VAL A 211 -7.17 0.24 2.92
C VAL A 211 -7.47 -1.20 2.57
N GLY A 212 -7.65 -2.03 3.59
CA GLY A 212 -7.95 -3.46 3.43
C GLY A 212 -9.33 -3.80 3.94
N ALA A 213 -9.87 -4.91 3.46
CA ALA A 213 -11.09 -5.52 3.98
C ALA A 213 -11.13 -6.99 3.57
N THR A 214 -11.73 -7.83 4.40
CA THR A 214 -12.15 -9.17 3.98
C THR A 214 -13.44 -9.05 3.19
N ILE A 215 -13.38 -9.47 1.93
CA ILE A 215 -14.41 -9.16 0.94
C ILE A 215 -15.21 -10.38 0.46
N SER A 216 -16.43 -10.11 0.05
CA SER A 216 -17.39 -11.06 -0.49
C SER A 216 -17.71 -10.67 -1.95
N TYR A 217 -17.43 -11.56 -2.91
CA TYR A 217 -17.57 -11.28 -4.34
C TYR A 217 -17.68 -12.54 -5.22
N GLY A 218 -18.35 -12.40 -6.37
CA GLY A 218 -18.40 -13.42 -7.41
C GLY A 218 -19.08 -14.69 -6.92
N SER A 219 -18.37 -15.82 -7.06
CA SER A 219 -18.83 -17.15 -6.64
C SER A 219 -18.85 -17.31 -5.11
N PHE A 220 -18.33 -16.33 -4.37
CA PHE A 220 -18.05 -16.43 -2.94
C PHE A 220 -18.74 -15.30 -2.18
N VAL A 221 -20.04 -15.48 -1.96
CA VAL A 221 -20.88 -14.55 -1.20
C VAL A 221 -21.04 -15.04 0.23
N VAL A 222 -20.20 -14.54 1.13
CA VAL A 222 -20.24 -14.87 2.57
C VAL A 222 -20.90 -13.71 3.34
N PRO A 223 -21.99 -13.96 4.11
CA PRO A 223 -22.62 -12.94 4.94
C PRO A 223 -21.67 -12.37 5.99
N GLY A 224 -21.87 -11.09 6.35
CA GLY A 224 -21.05 -10.40 7.37
C GLY A 224 -19.75 -9.79 6.85
N HIS A 225 -19.28 -10.18 5.66
CA HIS A 225 -18.12 -9.57 5.01
C HIS A 225 -18.50 -8.39 4.12
N THR A 226 -17.51 -7.55 3.83
CA THR A 226 -17.71 -6.36 2.99
C THR A 226 -17.95 -6.78 1.54
N ALA A 227 -19.04 -6.32 0.91
CA ALA A 227 -19.25 -6.59 -0.50
C ALA A 227 -18.12 -5.95 -1.34
N GLY A 228 -17.40 -6.76 -2.13
CA GLY A 228 -16.19 -6.31 -2.83
C GLY A 228 -16.44 -5.12 -3.78
N LYS A 229 -17.58 -5.11 -4.47
CA LYS A 229 -17.98 -3.98 -5.33
C LYS A 229 -18.24 -2.69 -4.55
N GLU A 230 -18.88 -2.79 -3.38
CA GLU A 230 -19.10 -1.61 -2.52
C GLU A 230 -17.79 -1.12 -1.91
N PHE A 231 -16.90 -2.04 -1.51
CA PHE A 231 -15.56 -1.71 -1.04
C PHE A 231 -14.80 -0.83 -2.03
N LEU A 232 -14.67 -1.28 -3.27
CA LEU A 232 -13.95 -0.55 -4.32
C LEU A 232 -14.64 0.75 -4.71
N LYS A 233 -15.98 0.75 -4.79
CA LYS A 233 -16.77 1.95 -5.06
C LYS A 233 -16.56 3.03 -3.99
N ALA A 234 -16.68 2.67 -2.72
CA ALA A 234 -16.50 3.61 -1.62
C ALA A 234 -15.08 4.20 -1.59
N VAL A 235 -14.06 3.37 -1.81
CA VAL A 235 -12.67 3.84 -1.94
C VAL A 235 -12.54 4.82 -3.09
N ALA A 236 -13.07 4.49 -4.28
CA ALA A 236 -13.00 5.34 -5.47
C ALA A 236 -13.75 6.68 -5.31
N GLU A 237 -14.84 6.70 -4.55
CA GLU A 237 -15.65 7.91 -4.33
C GLU A 237 -15.08 8.81 -3.22
N VAL A 238 -14.63 8.23 -2.11
CA VAL A 238 -14.37 8.98 -0.88
C VAL A 238 -12.88 9.25 -0.66
N PHE A 239 -12.02 8.27 -0.91
CA PHE A 239 -10.59 8.40 -0.61
C PHE A 239 -9.73 7.59 -1.59
N PRO A 240 -9.61 8.05 -2.84
CA PRO A 240 -9.25 7.15 -3.93
C PRO A 240 -7.73 7.06 -4.16
N HIS A 241 -6.95 8.00 -3.60
CA HIS A 241 -5.50 7.94 -3.63
C HIS A 241 -4.95 7.02 -2.53
N VAL A 242 -5.20 5.72 -2.62
CA VAL A 242 -4.71 4.70 -1.67
C VAL A 242 -4.30 3.43 -2.40
N THR A 243 -3.60 2.52 -1.71
CA THR A 243 -3.52 1.12 -2.15
C THR A 243 -4.70 0.36 -1.56
N VAL A 244 -5.41 -0.42 -2.37
CA VAL A 244 -6.46 -1.33 -1.87
C VAL A 244 -5.87 -2.67 -1.52
N ALA A 245 -6.27 -3.25 -0.39
CA ALA A 245 -5.71 -4.48 0.16
C ALA A 245 -6.79 -5.54 0.46
N PRO A 246 -7.45 -6.10 -0.58
CA PRO A 246 -8.52 -7.08 -0.38
C PRO A 246 -7.98 -8.45 0.07
N SER A 247 -8.73 -9.13 0.94
CA SER A 247 -8.56 -10.54 1.34
C SER A 247 -9.82 -11.36 1.10
N TRP A 248 -9.66 -12.65 0.85
CA TRP A 248 -10.76 -13.60 0.90
C TRP A 248 -11.08 -14.04 2.35
N PRO A 249 -12.35 -14.35 2.66
CA PRO A 249 -12.74 -14.95 3.93
C PRO A 249 -12.07 -16.31 4.13
N GLU A 250 -11.67 -16.62 5.36
CA GLU A 250 -10.95 -17.86 5.70
C GLU A 250 -11.79 -19.11 5.40
N GLU A 251 -13.11 -19.00 5.53
CA GLU A 251 -14.12 -20.01 5.24
C GLU A 251 -14.04 -20.50 3.78
N MET A 252 -13.52 -19.68 2.87
CA MET A 252 -13.39 -20.01 1.46
C MET A 252 -12.02 -20.62 1.09
N LEU A 253 -11.05 -20.58 2.00
CA LEU A 253 -9.67 -20.97 1.72
C LEU A 253 -9.38 -22.45 1.98
N GLY A 254 -10.39 -23.25 2.33
CA GLY A 254 -10.23 -24.62 2.84
C GLY A 254 -9.27 -25.51 2.03
N SER A 255 -9.27 -25.41 0.69
CA SER A 255 -8.37 -26.17 -0.19
C SER A 255 -7.31 -25.29 -0.88
N GLY A 256 -6.95 -24.16 -0.29
CA GLY A 256 -6.06 -23.17 -0.90
C GLY A 256 -6.73 -22.21 -1.90
N TYR A 257 -5.89 -21.43 -2.57
CA TYR A 257 -6.27 -20.48 -3.61
C TYR A 257 -6.45 -21.21 -4.95
N GLY A 258 -7.68 -21.69 -5.18
CA GLY A 258 -8.08 -22.33 -6.43
C GLY A 258 -8.33 -21.34 -7.58
N GLU A 259 -8.49 -21.88 -8.79
CA GLU A 259 -8.69 -21.13 -10.05
C GLU A 259 -9.81 -20.09 -9.94
N ARG A 260 -10.97 -20.49 -9.39
CA ARG A 260 -12.13 -19.60 -9.28
C ARG A 260 -11.89 -18.42 -8.33
N LEU A 261 -11.25 -18.65 -7.17
CA LEU A 261 -10.91 -17.59 -6.20
C LEU A 261 -9.96 -16.55 -6.81
N LEU A 262 -8.99 -17.01 -7.61
CA LEU A 262 -8.07 -16.10 -8.30
C LEU A 262 -8.80 -15.34 -9.40
N MET A 263 -9.61 -16.03 -10.22
CA MET A 263 -10.36 -15.40 -11.30
C MET A 263 -11.30 -14.30 -10.79
N ASP A 264 -12.11 -14.59 -9.76
CA ASP A 264 -13.07 -13.65 -9.21
C ASP A 264 -12.37 -12.43 -8.56
N MET A 265 -11.22 -12.62 -7.91
CA MET A 265 -10.41 -11.54 -7.34
C MET A 265 -9.82 -10.65 -8.45
N LEU A 266 -9.28 -11.26 -9.50
CA LEU A 266 -8.71 -10.54 -10.64
C LEU A 266 -9.78 -9.76 -11.41
N GLU A 267 -10.96 -10.35 -11.58
CA GLU A 267 -12.12 -9.69 -12.19
C GLU A 267 -12.56 -8.48 -11.36
N LEU A 268 -12.68 -8.65 -10.03
CA LEU A 268 -13.06 -7.57 -9.14
C LEU A 268 -12.11 -6.38 -9.20
N CYS A 269 -10.80 -6.65 -9.27
CA CYS A 269 -9.76 -5.63 -9.29
C CYS A 269 -9.42 -5.13 -10.71
N GLN A 270 -10.12 -5.60 -11.74
CA GLN A 270 -9.83 -5.23 -13.12
C GLN A 270 -10.14 -3.75 -13.37
N GLY A 271 -9.20 -3.04 -14.02
CA GLY A 271 -9.40 -1.65 -14.41
C GLY A 271 -9.29 -0.63 -13.27
N LEU A 272 -8.90 -1.06 -12.06
CA LEU A 272 -8.60 -0.14 -10.97
C LEU A 272 -7.36 0.70 -11.29
N TRP A 273 -7.43 1.98 -10.97
CA TRP A 273 -6.28 2.89 -11.08
C TRP A 273 -5.45 2.92 -9.78
N GLN A 274 -6.09 2.54 -8.67
CA GLN A 274 -5.43 2.30 -7.39
C GLN A 274 -4.49 1.09 -7.51
N PRO A 275 -3.30 1.13 -6.89
CA PRO A 275 -2.53 -0.09 -6.63
C PRO A 275 -3.35 -1.09 -5.83
N VAL A 276 -3.07 -2.37 -6.05
CA VAL A 276 -3.69 -3.47 -5.30
C VAL A 276 -2.60 -4.25 -4.59
N SER A 277 -2.78 -4.49 -3.30
CA SER A 277 -1.96 -5.42 -2.51
C SER A 277 -2.80 -6.61 -2.08
N PHE A 278 -2.73 -7.72 -2.79
CA PHE A 278 -3.54 -8.90 -2.48
C PHE A 278 -3.11 -9.52 -1.16
N GLN A 279 -4.03 -9.62 -0.20
CA GLN A 279 -3.76 -10.16 1.12
C GLN A 279 -4.04 -11.67 1.12
N LEU A 280 -2.98 -12.47 1.25
CA LEU A 280 -3.03 -13.93 1.23
C LEU A 280 -2.63 -14.52 2.58
N GLN A 281 -3.20 -15.67 2.91
CA GLN A 281 -2.87 -16.45 4.07
C GLN A 281 -1.80 -17.51 3.74
N ALA A 282 -0.79 -17.63 4.59
CA ALA A 282 0.35 -18.50 4.37
C ALA A 282 -0.01 -19.99 4.37
N GLY A 283 -0.91 -20.42 5.27
CA GLY A 283 -1.29 -21.82 5.40
C GLY A 283 -1.92 -22.42 4.14
N PRO A 284 -2.98 -21.79 3.59
CA PRO A 284 -3.62 -22.25 2.35
C PRO A 284 -2.72 -22.22 1.11
N LEU A 285 -1.60 -21.49 1.11
CA LEU A 285 -0.71 -21.39 -0.06
C LEU A 285 -0.06 -22.71 -0.46
N ASP A 286 0.26 -23.58 0.51
CA ASP A 286 0.86 -24.89 0.24
C ASP A 286 -0.07 -25.80 -0.58
N GLN A 287 -1.38 -25.65 -0.39
CA GLN A 287 -2.42 -26.42 -1.07
C GLN A 287 -2.97 -25.71 -2.33
N SER A 288 -2.42 -24.54 -2.66
CA SER A 288 -2.91 -23.70 -3.75
C SER A 288 -2.42 -24.15 -5.12
N MET A 289 -3.07 -23.64 -6.17
CA MET A 289 -2.57 -23.81 -7.52
C MET A 289 -1.14 -23.24 -7.64
N VAL A 290 -0.26 -23.99 -8.29
CA VAL A 290 1.10 -23.54 -8.61
C VAL A 290 1.04 -22.19 -9.33
N GLY A 291 1.79 -21.21 -8.83
CA GLY A 291 1.87 -19.88 -9.42
C GLY A 291 0.74 -18.92 -9.03
N ALA A 292 -0.07 -19.21 -8.01
CA ALA A 292 -1.11 -18.29 -7.51
C ALA A 292 -0.58 -16.86 -7.26
N VAL A 293 0.54 -16.74 -6.52
CA VAL A 293 1.21 -15.45 -6.25
C VAL A 293 1.69 -14.78 -7.54
N ALA A 294 2.33 -15.53 -8.43
CA ALA A 294 2.82 -15.00 -9.70
C ALA A 294 1.69 -14.47 -10.59
N ARG A 295 0.55 -15.16 -10.60
CA ARG A 295 -0.64 -14.75 -11.36
C ARG A 295 -1.27 -13.47 -10.83
N LEU A 296 -1.37 -13.31 -9.51
CA LEU A 296 -1.84 -12.06 -8.89
C LEU A 296 -0.89 -10.89 -9.19
N LEU A 297 0.42 -11.11 -9.11
CA LEU A 297 1.42 -10.09 -9.47
C LEU A 297 1.44 -9.73 -10.96
N ALA A 298 0.93 -10.61 -11.83
CA ALA A 298 0.82 -10.37 -13.26
C ALA A 298 -0.40 -9.48 -13.61
N ALA A 299 -1.35 -9.32 -12.69
CA ALA A 299 -2.57 -8.53 -12.91
C ALA A 299 -2.28 -7.05 -13.20
N SER A 300 -1.28 -6.51 -12.52
CA SER A 300 -0.79 -5.15 -12.71
C SER A 300 0.66 -5.08 -12.26
N PRO A 301 1.52 -4.30 -12.90
CA PRO A 301 2.89 -4.17 -12.41
C PRO A 301 3.00 -3.34 -11.12
N ARG A 302 1.93 -2.62 -10.73
CA ARG A 302 1.78 -2.00 -9.40
C ARG A 302 1.16 -2.95 -8.36
N ALA A 303 0.78 -4.16 -8.77
CA ALA A 303 0.27 -5.15 -7.83
C ALA A 303 1.38 -5.65 -6.91
N THR A 304 1.05 -5.76 -5.64
CA THR A 304 1.86 -6.42 -4.62
C THR A 304 1.05 -7.56 -3.99
N VAL A 305 1.74 -8.43 -3.29
CA VAL A 305 1.11 -9.50 -2.50
C VAL A 305 1.64 -9.40 -1.08
N THR A 306 0.75 -9.47 -0.10
CA THR A 306 1.13 -9.61 1.31
C THR A 306 0.70 -10.98 1.78
N VAL A 307 1.65 -11.79 2.24
CA VAL A 307 1.36 -13.09 2.81
C VAL A 307 1.43 -13.00 4.33
N GLN A 308 0.31 -13.27 4.99
CA GLN A 308 0.18 -13.22 6.44
C GLN A 308 0.03 -14.61 7.05
N HIS A 309 0.50 -14.77 8.28
CA HIS A 309 0.27 -15.95 9.09
C HIS A 309 -1.23 -16.30 9.20
N SER A 310 -1.58 -17.58 9.04
CA SER A 310 -2.93 -18.11 9.27
C SER A 310 -3.15 -18.37 10.75
N PRO A 311 -4.13 -17.73 11.42
CA PRO A 311 -4.37 -17.92 12.85
C PRO A 311 -4.86 -19.34 13.19
N THR A 312 -5.47 -20.05 12.23
CA THR A 312 -6.09 -21.36 12.49
C THR A 312 -5.72 -22.43 11.46
N GLY A 313 -5.76 -23.69 11.89
CA GLY A 313 -5.77 -24.87 11.02
C GLY A 313 -4.48 -25.29 10.31
N SER A 314 -3.43 -24.45 10.29
CA SER A 314 -2.20 -24.74 9.54
C SER A 314 -1.02 -25.06 10.46
N SER A 315 -0.22 -26.07 10.10
CA SER A 315 1.01 -26.38 10.84
C SER A 315 2.04 -25.24 10.66
N CYS A 316 2.87 -25.00 11.68
CA CYS A 316 3.93 -23.99 11.63
C CYS A 316 4.83 -24.18 10.39
N THR A 317 5.16 -25.43 10.05
CA THR A 317 5.94 -25.78 8.86
C THR A 317 5.26 -25.37 7.56
N ALA A 318 3.94 -25.61 7.41
CA ALA A 318 3.19 -25.23 6.21
C ALA A 318 3.11 -23.71 6.04
N VAL A 319 2.91 -22.97 7.15
CA VAL A 319 2.96 -21.51 7.15
C VAL A 319 4.32 -21.00 6.66
N TRP A 320 5.42 -21.57 7.16
CA TRP A 320 6.77 -21.18 6.74
C TRP A 320 7.06 -21.52 5.28
N ALA A 321 6.67 -22.71 4.82
CA ALA A 321 6.79 -23.11 3.42
C ALA A 321 6.06 -22.13 2.49
N GLY A 322 4.82 -21.74 2.85
CA GLY A 322 4.03 -20.76 2.10
C GLY A 322 4.68 -19.37 2.04
N LEU A 323 5.22 -18.88 3.16
CA LEU A 323 5.93 -17.58 3.20
C LEU A 323 7.20 -17.60 2.34
N LEU A 324 8.01 -18.66 2.43
CA LEU A 324 9.24 -18.81 1.65
C LEU A 324 8.94 -18.93 0.15
N ALA A 325 8.00 -19.81 -0.22
CA ALA A 325 7.60 -20.00 -1.61
C ALA A 325 7.09 -18.71 -2.24
N ALA A 326 6.25 -17.94 -1.53
CA ALA A 326 5.74 -16.67 -2.02
C ALA A 326 6.85 -15.61 -2.16
N SER A 327 7.70 -15.46 -1.15
CA SER A 327 8.79 -14.47 -1.18
C SER A 327 9.83 -14.72 -2.28
N GLY A 328 9.98 -15.97 -2.70
CA GLY A 328 10.82 -16.37 -3.83
C GLY A 328 10.30 -15.90 -5.20
N VAL A 329 9.02 -15.56 -5.33
CA VAL A 329 8.40 -15.15 -6.61
C VAL A 329 8.86 -13.77 -7.05
N ASP A 330 8.79 -12.79 -6.14
CA ASP A 330 9.26 -11.42 -6.39
C ASP A 330 9.66 -10.77 -5.06
N ARG A 331 10.98 -10.62 -4.85
CA ARG A 331 11.54 -10.12 -3.58
C ARG A 331 11.13 -8.69 -3.26
N THR A 332 10.68 -7.91 -4.25
CA THR A 332 10.33 -6.49 -4.07
C THR A 332 8.83 -6.27 -3.89
N ARG A 333 8.00 -7.11 -4.52
CA ARG A 333 6.54 -6.98 -4.54
C ARG A 333 5.80 -7.96 -3.64
N VAL A 334 6.50 -8.91 -3.03
CA VAL A 334 5.93 -9.82 -2.02
C VAL A 334 6.39 -9.40 -0.63
N TYR A 335 5.43 -9.02 0.22
CA TYR A 335 5.64 -8.75 1.63
C TYR A 335 5.22 -9.95 2.47
N CYS A 336 5.95 -10.20 3.56
CA CYS A 336 5.61 -11.27 4.50
C CYS A 336 5.31 -10.69 5.88
N ARG A 337 4.26 -11.19 6.52
CA ARG A 337 3.89 -10.89 7.90
C ARG A 337 4.00 -12.18 8.73
N PRO A 338 5.20 -12.49 9.26
CA PRO A 338 5.40 -13.65 10.12
C PRO A 338 4.66 -13.49 11.45
N PRO A 339 4.40 -14.60 12.18
CA PRO A 339 3.83 -14.55 13.53
C PRO A 339 4.71 -13.77 14.50
N GLN A 340 4.10 -13.13 15.50
CA GLN A 340 4.81 -12.33 16.51
C GLN A 340 5.90 -13.14 17.23
N GLY A 341 7.09 -12.54 17.39
CA GLY A 341 8.24 -13.17 18.03
C GLY A 341 9.24 -13.84 17.08
N TYR A 342 8.91 -13.99 15.80
CA TYR A 342 9.83 -14.54 14.78
C TYR A 342 10.37 -13.42 13.89
N HIS A 343 11.67 -13.11 14.04
CA HIS A 343 12.38 -12.07 13.29
C HIS A 343 13.11 -12.64 12.07
N LYS A 344 13.52 -11.75 11.15
CA LYS A 344 14.30 -12.07 9.94
C LYS A 344 15.53 -12.95 10.22
N ASP A 345 16.16 -12.80 11.38
CA ASP A 345 17.33 -13.59 11.79
C ASP A 345 17.00 -15.07 12.03
N SER A 346 15.75 -15.38 12.39
CA SER A 346 15.25 -16.75 12.53
C SER A 346 15.09 -17.47 11.18
N TRP A 347 15.18 -16.75 10.05
CA TRP A 347 15.02 -17.30 8.69
C TRP A 347 16.28 -18.00 8.20
N ALA A 348 17.47 -17.64 8.72
CA ALA A 348 18.74 -18.21 8.28
C ALA A 348 18.91 -19.68 8.71
N ASP A 349 18.26 -20.09 9.80
CA ASP A 349 18.37 -21.45 10.36
C ASP A 349 17.36 -22.44 9.76
N VAL A 350 16.22 -21.97 9.25
CA VAL A 350 15.17 -22.86 8.69
C VAL A 350 15.57 -23.43 7.32
N GLY A 351 16.49 -22.77 6.60
CA GLY A 351 17.01 -23.25 5.31
C GLY A 351 18.17 -24.26 5.40
N ARG A 352 18.54 -24.72 6.60
CA ARG A 352 19.65 -25.67 6.81
C ARG A 352 19.24 -27.09 7.23
N ASN A 353 17.95 -27.39 7.31
CA ASN A 353 17.46 -28.73 7.64
C ASN A 353 16.78 -29.42 6.47
#